data_AF-A0A1C7NRN1-F1
#
_entry.id   AF-A0A1C7NRN1-F1
#
_cell.length_a   1.000
_cell.length_b   1.000
_cell.length_c   1.000
_cell.angle_alpha   90.00
_cell.angle_beta   90.00
_cell.angle_gamma   90.00
#
_symmetry.space_group_name_H-M   'P 1'
#
loop_
_entity.id
_entity.type
_entity.pdbx_description
1 polymer ?
#
loop_
_entity_poly.entity_id
_entity_poly.type
_entity_poly.pdbx_seq_one_letter_code
_entity_poly.pdbx_strand_id
1 'polypeptide(L)'
;MRLESNAKVSRLAKYAIFVYIMISLFYTTNHYFSVHHVNTPTVNTFDQLNTRYNNRREDIAQIIVEDHPTQAIQQTTNDQIIWPGSKGSDMQHQLSETLVKAKIFSSSMGLDNVTPYYFKASHTMEAQDITLATLVTRNRFHVLSRLATNYQVSTGPISAAIHVLDDNEKIATMKELGKIYSSNPDMQKFVDVHLILDKYDRQFNMWRNIAKLFTRTDYLMMLDVDFHLCTDFRKTIFGNPQLTQMLASGKTAIVVPAFEYLNQKDGLDWHTFPTKKSQVIKQVKSNKLDSFHSSWVSGHGATNYTHWYNARQPYPVTQYEYSYEPYVIYKKEGTPWCDERFIGYGANKAACLYEIFISGVDFWVLPNDFLIHQSHKYANHDRTRERVHNKQLYDNFRTEICLRYSRKYVIEDTWYTPAADNMKQVCTDIPKWKYLSGISKEQRLKDLAEEEARKRQQEITATI
;
A
#
# COMPACT_ATOMS: atom_id res chain seq x y z
N MET A 1 19.14 36.21 34.12
CA MET A 1 18.64 36.30 35.51
C MET A 1 18.82 34.92 36.14
N ARG A 2 19.90 34.71 36.90
CA ARG A 2 20.20 33.44 37.60
C ARG A 2 19.31 33.40 38.84
N LEU A 3 18.36 32.48 38.88
CA LEU A 3 17.59 32.20 40.10
C LEU A 3 18.47 31.35 41.01
N GLU A 4 19.14 31.99 41.96
CA GLU A 4 19.75 31.31 43.11
C GLU A 4 18.63 30.84 44.04
N SER A 5 18.44 29.52 44.10
CA SER A 5 17.57 28.87 45.09
C SER A 5 18.35 28.69 46.39
N ASN A 6 18.19 29.64 47.31
CA ASN A 6 18.62 29.52 48.70
C ASN A 6 17.58 28.74 49.52
N ALA A 7 17.35 27.47 49.18
CA ALA A 7 16.68 26.54 50.08
C ALA A 7 17.74 25.79 50.89
N LYS A 8 17.93 26.15 52.16
CA LYS A 8 18.70 25.35 53.13
C LYS A 8 17.93 24.06 53.41
N VAL A 9 18.02 23.09 52.50
CA VAL A 9 17.51 21.73 52.69
C VAL A 9 18.31 21.13 53.85
N SER A 10 17.61 20.85 54.96
CA SER A 10 18.20 20.27 56.16
C SER A 10 18.97 18.99 55.79
N ARG A 11 20.10 18.71 56.46
CA ARG A 11 20.91 17.51 56.19
C ARG A 11 20.06 16.23 56.24
N LEU A 12 19.07 16.19 57.12
CA LEU A 12 18.09 15.09 57.24
C LEU A 12 17.25 14.88 55.97
N ALA A 13 16.80 15.95 55.32
CA ALA A 13 16.03 15.84 54.08
C ALA A 13 16.89 15.34 52.91
N LYS A 14 18.18 15.68 52.88
CA LYS A 14 19.12 15.12 51.88
C LYS A 14 19.35 13.63 52.10
N TYR A 15 19.49 13.19 53.34
CA TYR A 15 19.59 11.76 53.67
C TYR A 15 18.30 11.01 53.35
N ALA A 16 17.12 11.59 53.61
CA ALA A 16 15.84 10.97 53.27
C ALA A 16 15.68 10.78 51.74
N ILE A 17 16.06 11.78 50.94
CA ILE A 17 16.07 11.67 49.47
C ILE A 17 17.05 10.60 49.01
N PHE A 18 18.25 10.54 49.59
CA PHE A 18 19.24 9.54 49.25
C PHE A 18 18.76 8.12 49.57
N VAL A 19 18.16 7.91 50.75
CA VAL A 19 17.56 6.62 51.14
C VAL A 19 16.41 6.24 50.21
N TYR A 20 15.54 7.18 49.86
CA TYR A 20 14.44 6.93 48.92
C TYR A 20 14.94 6.50 47.53
N ILE A 21 15.99 7.16 47.01
CA ILE A 21 16.62 6.81 45.73
C ILE A 21 17.23 5.40 45.80
N MET A 22 17.94 5.08 46.88
CA MET A 22 18.54 3.75 47.06
C MET A 22 17.50 2.64 47.16
N ILE A 23 16.42 2.85 47.89
CA ILE A 23 15.30 1.89 47.99
C ILE A 23 14.61 1.73 46.63
N SER A 24 14.40 2.83 45.90
CA SER A 24 13.75 2.80 44.57
C SER A 24 14.62 2.06 43.54
N LEU A 25 15.94 2.27 43.56
CA LEU A 25 16.90 1.54 42.74
C LEU A 25 16.90 0.05 43.08
N PHE A 26 16.90 -0.30 44.37
CA PHE A 26 16.89 -1.70 44.79
C PHE A 26 15.58 -2.39 44.37
N TYR A 27 14.44 -1.72 44.56
CA TYR A 27 13.12 -2.24 44.17
C TYR A 27 13.01 -2.44 42.66
N THR A 28 13.41 -1.45 41.86
CA THR A 28 13.36 -1.54 40.39
C THR A 28 14.31 -2.60 39.84
N THR A 29 15.52 -2.70 40.40
CA THR A 29 16.49 -3.73 40.01
C THR A 29 15.96 -5.13 40.35
N ASN A 30 15.42 -5.32 41.55
CA ASN A 30 14.89 -6.62 41.96
C ASN A 30 13.64 -7.02 41.17
N HIS A 31 12.76 -6.06 40.85
CA HIS A 31 11.61 -6.29 39.98
C HIS A 31 12.03 -6.65 38.55
N TYR A 32 13.02 -5.96 37.99
CA TYR A 32 13.57 -6.26 36.66
C TYR A 32 14.14 -7.68 36.59
N PHE A 33 14.95 -8.08 37.56
CA PHE A 33 15.53 -9.44 37.58
C PHE A 33 14.52 -10.53 37.95
N SER A 34 13.52 -10.23 38.80
CA SER A 34 12.42 -11.17 39.11
C SER A 34 11.55 -11.46 37.88
N VAL A 35 11.25 -10.45 37.06
CA VAL A 35 10.46 -10.62 35.83
C VAL A 35 11.26 -11.33 34.74
N HIS A 36 12.58 -11.18 34.71
CA HIS A 36 13.44 -11.80 33.69
C HIS A 36 14.07 -13.16 34.11
N HIS A 37 13.90 -13.62 35.35
CA HIS A 37 14.33 -14.97 35.78
C HIS A 37 13.25 -16.05 35.68
N VAL A 38 12.03 -15.71 35.26
CA VAL A 38 10.98 -16.68 34.94
C VAL A 38 10.66 -16.57 33.46
N ASN A 39 11.53 -17.11 32.60
CA ASN A 39 11.22 -17.64 31.27
C ASN A 39 12.53 -17.97 30.54
N THR A 40 13.10 -19.14 30.86
CA THR A 40 13.94 -19.86 29.91
C THR A 40 13.00 -20.81 29.18
N PRO A 41 12.58 -20.55 27.92
CA PRO A 41 11.84 -21.54 27.18
C PRO A 41 12.81 -22.67 26.82
N THR A 42 12.56 -23.85 27.35
CA THR A 42 13.17 -25.08 26.89
C THR A 42 12.79 -25.26 25.41
N VAL A 43 13.82 -25.47 24.59
CA VAL A 43 13.73 -25.76 23.16
C VAL A 43 12.94 -27.05 22.98
N ASN A 44 11.65 -26.95 22.64
CA ASN A 44 10.79 -28.03 22.13
C ASN A 44 9.59 -27.47 21.35
N THR A 45 9.78 -26.33 20.67
CA THR A 45 8.70 -25.57 20.01
C THR A 45 8.37 -26.02 18.59
N PHE A 46 9.17 -26.89 17.95
CA PHE A 46 8.91 -27.31 16.56
C PHE A 46 7.85 -28.41 16.44
N ASP A 47 7.83 -29.41 17.33
CA ASP A 47 6.86 -30.52 17.22
C ASP A 47 5.44 -30.15 17.70
N GLN A 48 5.32 -29.18 18.60
CA GLN A 48 4.02 -28.66 19.06
C GLN A 48 3.35 -27.73 18.03
N LEU A 49 4.12 -27.05 17.17
CA LEU A 49 3.58 -26.25 16.08
C LEU A 49 2.97 -27.13 14.98
N ASN A 50 3.61 -28.26 14.64
CA ASN A 50 3.10 -29.20 13.65
C ASN A 50 1.82 -29.93 14.08
N THR A 51 1.72 -30.34 15.34
CA THR A 51 0.49 -30.99 15.85
C THR A 51 -0.68 -30.00 15.97
N ARG A 52 -0.42 -28.75 16.34
CA ARG A 52 -1.45 -27.70 16.41
C ARG A 52 -1.89 -27.19 15.03
N TYR A 53 -1.00 -27.27 14.03
CA TYR A 53 -1.29 -26.99 12.63
C TYR A 53 -2.19 -28.08 12.01
N ASN A 54 -1.90 -29.36 12.28
CA ASN A 54 -2.68 -30.48 11.74
C ASN A 54 -4.10 -30.57 12.33
N ASN A 55 -4.26 -30.43 13.65
CA ASN A 55 -5.59 -30.50 14.28
C ASN A 55 -6.50 -29.33 13.84
N ARG A 56 -5.93 -28.15 13.56
CA ARG A 56 -6.69 -26.97 13.11
C ARG A 56 -7.12 -27.10 11.63
N ARG A 57 -6.40 -27.88 10.83
CA ARG A 57 -6.74 -28.21 9.43
C ARG A 57 -7.89 -29.20 9.33
N GLU A 58 -7.96 -30.19 10.23
CA GLU A 58 -9.05 -31.16 10.28
C GLU A 58 -10.39 -30.50 10.66
N ASP A 59 -10.37 -29.58 11.64
CA ASP A 59 -11.57 -28.80 12.01
C ASP A 59 -12.08 -27.93 10.84
N ILE A 60 -11.18 -27.33 10.04
CA ILE A 60 -11.55 -26.48 8.90
C ILE A 60 -12.04 -27.32 7.71
N ALA A 61 -11.46 -28.49 7.48
CA ALA A 61 -11.86 -29.40 6.40
C ALA A 61 -13.24 -30.03 6.68
N GLN A 62 -13.57 -30.33 7.94
CA GLN A 62 -14.89 -30.87 8.30
C GLN A 62 -16.02 -29.84 8.14
N ILE A 63 -15.74 -28.54 8.26
CA ILE A 63 -16.77 -27.48 8.20
C ILE A 63 -17.25 -27.19 6.76
N ILE A 64 -16.53 -27.64 5.72
CA ILE A 64 -16.88 -27.39 4.30
C ILE A 64 -17.72 -28.53 3.69
N VAL A 65 -17.82 -29.69 4.35
CA VAL A 65 -18.40 -30.91 3.75
C VAL A 65 -19.94 -30.95 3.80
N GLU A 66 -20.61 -30.07 4.54
CA GLU A 66 -22.06 -30.22 4.77
C GLU A 66 -23.00 -29.63 3.71
N ASP A 67 -22.53 -28.88 2.69
CA ASP A 67 -23.42 -28.56 1.58
C ASP A 67 -22.67 -28.21 0.27
N HIS A 68 -22.69 -29.16 -0.66
CA HIS A 68 -22.28 -29.11 -2.07
C HIS A 68 -20.86 -29.60 -2.42
N PRO A 69 -20.71 -30.48 -3.45
CA PRO A 69 -19.44 -31.05 -3.84
C PRO A 69 -18.63 -30.05 -4.68
N THR A 70 -17.84 -29.20 -4.02
CA THR A 70 -16.72 -28.53 -4.68
C THR A 70 -15.65 -29.58 -4.96
N GLN A 71 -15.12 -29.55 -6.19
CA GLN A 71 -14.00 -30.35 -6.65
C GLN A 71 -12.96 -30.46 -5.53
N ALA A 72 -12.67 -31.70 -5.13
CA ALA A 72 -11.71 -32.02 -4.09
C ALA A 72 -10.48 -31.12 -4.25
N ILE A 73 -10.14 -30.42 -3.17
CA ILE A 73 -8.84 -29.76 -3.02
C ILE A 73 -7.82 -30.87 -3.26
N GLN A 74 -7.28 -30.92 -4.47
CA GLN A 74 -6.19 -31.82 -4.80
C GLN A 74 -4.98 -31.22 -4.09
N GLN A 75 -4.80 -31.66 -2.85
CA GLN A 75 -3.69 -31.31 -1.98
C GLN A 75 -2.39 -31.68 -2.69
N THR A 76 -1.73 -30.70 -3.28
CA THR A 76 -0.29 -30.82 -3.57
C THR A 76 0.43 -30.68 -2.23
N THR A 77 0.72 -31.81 -1.60
CA THR A 77 1.59 -31.94 -0.43
C THR A 77 3.06 -31.72 -0.78
N ASN A 78 3.38 -30.60 -1.42
CA ASN A 78 4.74 -30.13 -1.64
C ASN A 78 4.83 -28.70 -1.12
N ASP A 79 4.92 -28.52 0.20
CA ASP A 79 5.12 -27.24 0.90
C ASP A 79 6.53 -26.64 0.65
N GLN A 80 7.14 -26.96 -0.50
CA GLN A 80 8.50 -26.61 -0.87
C GLN A 80 8.50 -25.83 -2.19
N ILE A 81 9.04 -24.62 -2.14
CA ILE A 81 9.30 -23.79 -3.30
C ILE A 81 10.70 -24.13 -3.79
N ILE A 82 10.79 -24.57 -5.05
CA ILE A 82 12.03 -24.94 -5.71
C ILE A 82 12.57 -23.72 -6.46
N TRP A 83 13.75 -23.25 -6.06
CA TRP A 83 14.49 -22.20 -6.75
C TRP A 83 15.63 -22.82 -7.56
N PRO A 84 15.74 -22.52 -8.87
CA PRO A 84 16.87 -22.96 -9.66
C PRO A 84 18.16 -22.31 -9.15
N GLY A 85 19.24 -23.08 -9.05
CA GLY A 85 20.56 -22.59 -8.71
C GLY A 85 21.12 -21.61 -9.76
N SER A 86 22.33 -21.10 -9.52
CA SER A 86 23.00 -20.22 -10.46
C SER A 86 23.15 -20.88 -11.84
N LYS A 87 23.16 -20.05 -12.91
CA LYS A 87 23.29 -20.51 -14.31
C LYS A 87 24.45 -21.51 -14.43
N GLY A 88 24.14 -22.73 -14.86
CA GLY A 88 25.11 -23.82 -15.04
C GLY A 88 25.23 -24.81 -13.87
N SER A 89 24.43 -24.66 -12.81
CA SER A 89 24.31 -25.65 -11.73
C SER A 89 22.99 -26.42 -11.83
N ASP A 90 23.06 -27.75 -11.68
CA ASP A 90 21.87 -28.63 -11.51
C ASP A 90 21.32 -28.57 -10.08
N MET A 91 21.88 -27.72 -9.22
CA MET A 91 21.44 -27.58 -7.83
C MET A 91 20.08 -26.87 -7.79
N GLN A 92 19.11 -27.54 -7.18
CA GLN A 92 17.81 -26.98 -6.87
C GLN A 92 17.75 -26.66 -5.38
N HIS A 93 17.50 -25.41 -5.03
CA HIS A 93 17.29 -25.01 -3.64
C HIS A 93 15.82 -25.19 -3.27
N GLN A 94 15.56 -25.95 -2.21
CA GLN A 94 14.22 -26.13 -1.66
C GLN A 94 14.06 -25.25 -0.43
N LEU A 95 13.07 -24.37 -0.44
CA LEU A 95 12.68 -23.55 0.71
C LEU A 95 11.24 -23.87 1.07
N SER A 96 10.94 -24.00 2.36
CA SER A 96 9.54 -24.15 2.76
C SER A 96 8.74 -22.90 2.42
N GLU A 97 7.49 -23.07 2.02
CA GLU A 97 6.58 -21.95 1.75
C GLU A 97 6.48 -21.00 2.95
N THR A 98 6.45 -21.57 4.16
CA THR A 98 6.44 -20.82 5.42
C THR A 98 7.66 -19.91 5.56
N LEU A 99 8.86 -20.41 5.24
CA LEU A 99 10.08 -19.62 5.32
C LEU A 99 10.10 -18.49 4.28
N VAL A 100 9.60 -18.75 3.08
CA VAL A 100 9.48 -17.72 2.03
C VAL A 100 8.49 -16.64 2.45
N LYS A 101 7.31 -17.01 2.96
CA LYS A 101 6.32 -16.06 3.49
C LYS A 101 6.90 -15.21 4.62
N ALA A 102 7.63 -15.82 5.55
CA ALA A 102 8.26 -15.09 6.65
C ALA A 102 9.32 -14.07 6.19
N LYS A 103 9.93 -14.27 5.01
CA LYS A 103 10.83 -13.29 4.40
C LYS A 103 10.09 -12.21 3.62
N ILE A 104 9.06 -12.56 2.87
CA ILE A 104 8.28 -11.60 2.07
C ILE A 104 7.59 -10.57 2.97
N PHE A 105 7.03 -11.03 4.09
CA PHE A 105 6.22 -10.21 4.98
C PHE A 105 6.95 -9.93 6.31
N SER A 106 8.28 -9.87 6.31
CA SER A 106 9.08 -9.78 7.54
C SER A 106 8.79 -8.54 8.41
N SER A 107 8.12 -7.54 7.85
CA SER A 107 7.73 -6.30 8.52
C SER A 107 6.28 -6.28 8.98
N SER A 108 5.49 -7.30 8.63
CA SER A 108 4.09 -7.47 9.03
C SER A 108 3.92 -8.22 10.34
N MET A 109 2.81 -7.97 11.03
CA MET A 109 2.42 -8.73 12.21
C MET A 109 1.60 -9.96 11.81
N GLY A 110 1.92 -11.14 12.33
CA GLY A 110 1.07 -12.33 12.19
C GLY A 110 1.13 -13.02 10.81
N LEU A 111 2.31 -13.51 10.46
CA LEU A 111 2.67 -14.11 9.16
C LEU A 111 1.94 -15.41 8.78
N ASP A 112 1.40 -16.13 9.77
CA ASP A 112 1.03 -17.54 9.59
C ASP A 112 -0.38 -17.76 9.01
N ASN A 113 -1.15 -16.69 8.80
CA ASN A 113 -2.59 -16.80 8.56
C ASN A 113 -3.07 -16.28 7.19
N VAL A 114 -2.17 -16.22 6.21
CA VAL A 114 -2.52 -15.87 4.82
C VAL A 114 -2.78 -17.13 4.01
N THR A 115 -4.03 -17.28 3.54
CA THR A 115 -4.45 -18.32 2.60
C THR A 115 -4.66 -17.69 1.22
N PRO A 116 -3.65 -17.73 0.34
CA PRO A 116 -3.79 -17.19 -1.01
C PRO A 116 -4.77 -18.04 -1.83
N TYR A 117 -5.51 -17.38 -2.74
CA TYR A 117 -6.48 -18.05 -3.62
C TYR A 117 -7.48 -18.92 -2.85
N TYR A 118 -7.90 -18.46 -1.66
CA TYR A 118 -8.94 -19.10 -0.85
C TYR A 118 -10.21 -19.34 -1.69
N PHE A 119 -10.56 -18.35 -2.50
CA PHE A 119 -11.33 -18.57 -3.72
C PHE A 119 -10.49 -18.15 -4.91
N LYS A 120 -10.28 -19.07 -5.86
CA LYS A 120 -9.55 -18.79 -7.09
C LYS A 120 -10.53 -18.52 -8.21
N ALA A 121 -10.31 -17.44 -8.95
CA ALA A 121 -11.17 -17.11 -10.09
C ALA A 121 -11.03 -18.18 -11.18
N SER A 122 -12.17 -18.64 -11.70
CA SER A 122 -12.23 -19.69 -12.72
C SER A 122 -11.77 -19.23 -14.11
N HIS A 123 -11.79 -17.93 -14.38
CA HIS A 123 -11.33 -17.40 -15.66
C HIS A 123 -9.79 -17.46 -15.79
N THR A 124 -9.34 -17.88 -16.97
CA THR A 124 -7.94 -17.77 -17.37
C THR A 124 -7.65 -16.32 -17.74
N MET A 125 -6.61 -15.75 -17.13
CA MET A 125 -6.24 -14.34 -17.29
C MET A 125 -5.05 -14.25 -18.25
N GLU A 126 -5.10 -13.28 -19.15
CA GLU A 126 -3.96 -12.93 -20.00
C GLU A 126 -2.87 -12.25 -19.17
N ALA A 127 -1.59 -12.57 -19.43
CA ALA A 127 -0.48 -11.99 -18.67
C ALA A 127 -0.43 -10.47 -18.82
N GLN A 128 -0.57 -9.94 -20.03
CA GLN A 128 -0.52 -8.51 -20.32
C GLN A 128 -1.86 -7.82 -20.08
N ASP A 129 -2.41 -7.96 -18.87
CA ASP A 129 -3.68 -7.37 -18.49
C ASP A 129 -3.61 -6.59 -17.16
N ILE A 130 -4.66 -5.84 -16.83
CA ILE A 130 -4.77 -5.00 -15.63
C ILE A 130 -5.68 -5.65 -14.59
N THR A 131 -5.09 -6.13 -13.49
CA THR A 131 -5.83 -6.63 -12.30
C THR A 131 -6.15 -5.49 -11.34
N LEU A 132 -7.39 -5.39 -10.83
CA LEU A 132 -7.66 -4.53 -9.68
C LEU A 132 -7.10 -5.19 -8.42
N ALA A 133 -6.13 -4.56 -7.77
CA ALA A 133 -5.64 -4.97 -6.48
C ALA A 133 -6.36 -4.15 -5.40
N THR A 134 -7.19 -4.81 -4.59
CA THR A 134 -8.03 -4.15 -3.59
C THR A 134 -7.97 -4.86 -2.25
N LEU A 135 -8.28 -4.12 -1.17
CA LEU A 135 -8.42 -4.62 0.18
C LEU A 135 -9.86 -4.47 0.64
N VAL A 136 -10.39 -5.47 1.34
CA VAL A 136 -11.81 -5.54 1.68
C VAL A 136 -11.98 -6.03 3.13
N THR A 137 -12.78 -5.29 3.90
CA THR A 137 -13.23 -5.67 5.24
C THR A 137 -14.65 -6.24 5.19
N ARG A 138 -15.07 -6.96 6.23
CA ARG A 138 -16.39 -7.64 6.32
C ARG A 138 -17.57 -6.81 5.82
N ASN A 139 -17.68 -5.55 6.26
CA ASN A 139 -18.77 -4.66 5.89
C ASN A 139 -18.82 -4.27 4.39
N ARG A 140 -17.81 -4.64 3.60
CA ARG A 140 -17.66 -4.30 2.18
C ARG A 140 -17.76 -5.48 1.23
N PHE A 141 -18.09 -6.69 1.69
CA PHE A 141 -18.25 -7.85 0.80
C PHE A 141 -19.27 -7.61 -0.33
N HIS A 142 -20.38 -6.93 -0.04
CA HIS A 142 -21.37 -6.58 -1.06
C HIS A 142 -20.83 -5.56 -2.09
N VAL A 143 -19.92 -4.66 -1.68
CA VAL A 143 -19.25 -3.71 -2.56
C VAL A 143 -18.29 -4.45 -3.49
N LEU A 144 -17.51 -5.40 -2.96
CA LEU A 144 -16.65 -6.26 -3.77
C LEU A 144 -17.44 -7.08 -4.80
N SER A 145 -18.56 -7.67 -4.38
CA SER A 145 -19.45 -8.41 -5.30
C SER A 145 -19.95 -7.51 -6.44
N ARG A 146 -20.38 -6.29 -6.12
CA ARG A 146 -20.75 -5.30 -7.15
C ARG A 146 -19.57 -4.91 -8.04
N LEU A 147 -18.38 -4.71 -7.47
CA LEU A 147 -17.18 -4.35 -8.22
C LEU A 147 -16.83 -5.43 -9.25
N ALA A 148 -16.97 -6.71 -8.89
CA ALA A 148 -16.76 -7.83 -9.79
C ALA A 148 -17.69 -7.76 -11.02
N THR A 149 -18.99 -7.54 -10.80
CA THR A 149 -19.97 -7.40 -11.89
C THR A 149 -19.72 -6.15 -12.74
N ASN A 150 -19.32 -5.04 -12.14
CA ASN A 150 -19.07 -3.81 -12.90
C ASN A 150 -17.78 -3.89 -13.74
N TYR A 151 -16.73 -4.52 -13.23
CA TYR A 151 -15.46 -4.67 -13.96
C TYR A 151 -15.50 -5.81 -14.98
N GLN A 152 -16.44 -6.76 -14.84
CA GLN A 152 -16.70 -7.82 -15.82
C GLN A 152 -16.99 -7.30 -17.22
N VAL A 153 -17.63 -6.13 -17.35
CA VAL A 153 -17.95 -5.53 -18.66
C VAL A 153 -16.69 -5.35 -19.52
N SER A 154 -15.53 -5.20 -18.87
CA SER A 154 -14.21 -5.11 -19.50
C SER A 154 -13.37 -6.39 -19.39
N THR A 155 -13.99 -7.51 -18.97
CA THR A 155 -13.38 -8.82 -18.63
C THR A 155 -12.21 -8.71 -17.65
N GLY A 156 -12.30 -7.80 -16.69
CA GLY A 156 -11.17 -7.46 -15.87
C GLY A 156 -10.99 -8.33 -14.62
N PRO A 157 -9.77 -8.79 -14.31
CA PRO A 157 -9.47 -9.58 -13.13
C PRO A 157 -9.36 -8.75 -11.85
N ILE A 158 -9.69 -9.33 -10.70
CA ILE A 158 -9.58 -8.70 -9.38
C ILE A 158 -8.77 -9.60 -8.45
N SER A 159 -7.80 -9.01 -7.75
CA SER A 159 -7.10 -9.61 -6.62
C SER A 159 -7.54 -8.90 -5.34
N ALA A 160 -8.29 -9.60 -4.50
CA ALA A 160 -8.88 -9.05 -3.28
C ALA A 160 -8.23 -9.65 -2.04
N ALA A 161 -7.54 -8.81 -1.25
CA ALA A 161 -7.10 -9.18 0.09
C ALA A 161 -8.25 -8.96 1.08
N ILE A 162 -8.71 -10.05 1.70
CA ILE A 162 -9.83 -10.03 2.65
C ILE A 162 -9.32 -10.33 4.04
N HIS A 163 -9.45 -9.36 4.94
CA HIS A 163 -9.14 -9.54 6.35
C HIS A 163 -10.38 -9.99 7.13
N VAL A 164 -10.20 -11.03 7.93
CA VAL A 164 -11.15 -11.52 8.92
C VAL A 164 -10.44 -11.53 10.26
N LEU A 165 -11.02 -10.86 11.25
CA LEU A 165 -10.49 -10.85 12.61
C LEU A 165 -10.65 -12.24 13.24
N ASP A 166 -9.60 -12.77 13.88
CA ASP A 166 -9.63 -14.02 14.64
C ASP A 166 -10.30 -13.79 16.02
N ASP A 167 -11.59 -13.49 15.97
CA ASP A 167 -12.49 -13.31 17.11
C ASP A 167 -13.60 -14.39 17.13
N ASN A 168 -14.59 -14.20 18.01
CA ASN A 168 -15.73 -15.12 18.11
C ASN A 168 -16.68 -15.04 16.90
N GLU A 169 -16.61 -13.98 16.09
CA GLU A 169 -17.44 -13.75 14.90
C GLU A 169 -16.79 -14.23 13.61
N LYS A 170 -15.55 -14.73 13.65
CA LYS A 170 -14.81 -15.19 12.46
C LYS A 170 -15.60 -16.19 11.61
N ILE A 171 -16.28 -17.14 12.24
CA ILE A 171 -17.05 -18.18 11.53
C ILE A 171 -18.25 -17.56 10.81
N ALA A 172 -18.96 -16.63 11.46
CA ALA A 172 -20.07 -15.91 10.84
C ALA A 172 -19.59 -15.06 9.66
N THR A 173 -18.47 -14.37 9.83
CA THR A 173 -17.83 -13.55 8.78
C THR A 173 -17.44 -14.41 7.56
N MET A 174 -16.83 -15.57 7.79
CA MET A 174 -16.47 -16.49 6.70
C MET A 174 -17.69 -17.07 5.99
N LYS A 175 -18.76 -17.39 6.72
CA LYS A 175 -20.04 -17.83 6.13
C LYS A 175 -20.68 -16.73 5.28
N GLU A 176 -20.66 -15.48 5.74
CA GLU A 176 -21.13 -14.32 4.96
C GLU A 176 -20.32 -14.15 3.66
N LEU A 177 -19.00 -14.27 3.73
CA LEU A 177 -18.13 -14.21 2.55
C LEU A 177 -18.46 -15.32 1.55
N GLY A 178 -18.57 -16.57 2.04
CA GLY A 178 -18.92 -17.73 1.20
C GLY A 178 -20.30 -17.56 0.54
N LYS A 179 -21.30 -17.06 1.28
CA LYS A 179 -22.64 -16.78 0.73
C LYS A 179 -22.58 -15.74 -0.38
N ILE A 180 -21.83 -14.65 -0.20
CA ILE A 180 -21.71 -13.59 -1.19
C ILE A 180 -20.98 -14.09 -2.44
N TYR A 181 -19.89 -14.84 -2.26
CA TYR A 181 -19.16 -15.49 -3.35
C TYR A 181 -20.05 -16.43 -4.16
N SER A 182 -20.80 -17.32 -3.49
CA SER A 182 -21.72 -18.25 -4.16
C SER A 182 -22.89 -17.54 -4.84
N SER A 183 -23.30 -16.37 -4.36
CA SER A 183 -24.42 -15.62 -4.93
C SER A 183 -24.10 -14.84 -6.21
N ASN A 184 -22.81 -14.60 -6.52
CA ASN A 184 -22.41 -13.83 -7.69
C ASN A 184 -21.47 -14.62 -8.62
N PRO A 185 -21.95 -15.08 -9.79
CA PRO A 185 -21.11 -15.78 -10.78
C PRO A 185 -19.92 -14.96 -11.29
N ASP A 186 -20.03 -13.63 -11.38
CA ASP A 186 -18.92 -12.78 -11.81
C ASP A 186 -17.79 -12.78 -10.77
N MET A 187 -18.14 -12.82 -9.49
CA MET A 187 -17.17 -12.94 -8.41
C MET A 187 -16.37 -14.25 -8.53
N GLN A 188 -17.05 -15.37 -8.82
CA GLN A 188 -16.41 -16.68 -9.03
C GLN A 188 -15.55 -16.72 -10.28
N LYS A 189 -15.93 -15.94 -11.30
CA LYS A 189 -15.24 -15.92 -12.58
C LYS A 189 -13.99 -15.05 -12.56
N PHE A 190 -14.04 -13.87 -11.93
CA PHE A 190 -13.00 -12.85 -12.09
C PHE A 190 -12.25 -12.46 -10.81
N VAL A 191 -12.68 -12.90 -9.61
CA VAL A 191 -12.06 -12.50 -8.34
C VAL A 191 -11.22 -13.62 -7.74
N ASP A 192 -9.93 -13.36 -7.57
CA ASP A 192 -9.05 -14.10 -6.68
C ASP A 192 -9.17 -13.51 -5.27
N VAL A 193 -9.59 -14.32 -4.31
CA VAL A 193 -9.73 -13.95 -2.89
C VAL A 193 -8.55 -14.51 -2.11
N HIS A 194 -7.79 -13.62 -1.46
CA HIS A 194 -6.70 -13.95 -0.56
C HIS A 194 -7.15 -13.69 0.88
N LEU A 195 -7.40 -14.75 1.64
CA LEU A 195 -7.93 -14.66 3.00
C LEU A 195 -6.80 -14.43 4.00
N ILE A 196 -6.99 -13.46 4.88
CA ILE A 196 -6.07 -13.08 5.96
C ILE A 196 -6.84 -13.22 7.27
N LEU A 197 -6.54 -14.26 8.05
CA LEU A 197 -7.23 -14.55 9.32
C LEU A 197 -6.33 -14.24 10.51
N ASP A 198 -6.28 -13.01 10.99
CA ASP A 198 -5.34 -12.63 12.05
C ASP A 198 -6.00 -11.86 13.20
N LYS A 199 -5.24 -11.61 14.27
CA LYS A 199 -5.66 -10.79 15.41
C LYS A 199 -5.32 -9.31 15.25
N TYR A 200 -4.62 -8.95 14.18
CA TYR A 200 -4.01 -7.66 13.95
C TYR A 200 -4.83 -6.89 12.90
N ASP A 201 -5.70 -6.01 13.38
CA ASP A 201 -6.51 -5.21 12.47
C ASP A 201 -5.71 -4.07 11.80
N ARG A 202 -6.19 -3.61 10.64
CA ARG A 202 -5.71 -2.42 9.92
C ARG A 202 -4.25 -2.46 9.46
N GLN A 203 -3.76 -3.64 9.08
CA GLN A 203 -2.47 -3.81 8.40
C GLN A 203 -2.57 -3.48 6.90
N PHE A 204 -3.09 -2.28 6.56
CA PHE A 204 -3.52 -1.95 5.19
C PHE A 204 -2.42 -2.13 4.13
N ASN A 205 -1.16 -1.79 4.45
CA ASN A 205 -0.05 -1.96 3.51
C ASN A 205 0.33 -3.43 3.30
N MET A 206 0.25 -4.29 4.34
CA MET A 206 0.37 -5.74 4.17
C MET A 206 -0.73 -6.26 3.23
N TRP A 207 -1.98 -5.80 3.42
CA TRP A 207 -3.11 -6.24 2.59
C TRP A 207 -2.93 -5.80 1.13
N ARG A 208 -2.42 -4.59 0.88
CA ARG A 208 -2.03 -4.13 -0.47
C ARG A 208 -0.93 -4.99 -1.06
N ASN A 209 0.09 -5.34 -0.27
CA ASN A 209 1.18 -6.20 -0.73
C ASN A 209 0.68 -7.60 -1.07
N ILE A 210 -0.24 -8.19 -0.27
CA ILE A 210 -0.86 -9.48 -0.55
C ILE A 210 -1.67 -9.42 -1.86
N ALA A 211 -2.53 -8.41 -2.01
CA ALA A 211 -3.30 -8.23 -3.24
C ALA A 211 -2.37 -8.07 -4.46
N LYS A 212 -1.32 -7.24 -4.36
CA LYS A 212 -0.30 -7.06 -5.41
C LYS A 212 0.45 -8.37 -5.72
N LEU A 213 0.93 -9.07 -4.70
CA LEU A 213 1.77 -10.27 -4.83
C LEU A 213 1.08 -11.37 -5.63
N PHE A 214 -0.20 -11.60 -5.34
CA PHE A 214 -0.97 -12.68 -5.96
C PHE A 214 -1.77 -12.24 -7.19
N THR A 215 -1.58 -11.02 -7.70
CA THR A 215 -2.05 -10.69 -9.05
C THR A 215 -1.44 -11.65 -10.08
N ARG A 216 -2.27 -12.13 -11.02
CA ARG A 216 -1.86 -13.04 -12.09
C ARG A 216 -1.42 -12.33 -13.38
N THR A 217 -1.54 -11.00 -13.43
CA THR A 217 -1.26 -10.17 -14.59
C THR A 217 -0.06 -9.25 -14.35
N ASP A 218 0.53 -8.75 -15.43
CA ASP A 218 1.72 -7.89 -15.43
C ASP A 218 1.43 -6.49 -14.89
N TYR A 219 0.19 -6.03 -15.01
CA TYR A 219 -0.24 -4.72 -14.58
C TYR A 219 -1.32 -4.82 -13.52
N LEU A 220 -1.31 -3.87 -12.58
CA LEU A 220 -2.35 -3.77 -11.57
C LEU A 220 -2.78 -2.34 -11.34
N MET A 221 -4.03 -2.18 -10.92
CA MET A 221 -4.57 -0.94 -10.38
C MET A 221 -4.64 -1.06 -8.86
N MET A 222 -3.96 -0.17 -8.13
CA MET A 222 -4.18 -0.05 -6.68
C MET A 222 -5.50 0.71 -6.46
N LEU A 223 -6.56 0.01 -6.07
CA LEU A 223 -7.91 0.55 -5.96
C LEU A 223 -8.55 0.28 -4.59
N ASP A 224 -9.10 1.32 -3.98
CA ASP A 224 -9.94 1.16 -2.79
C ASP A 224 -11.33 0.68 -3.21
N VAL A 225 -11.87 -0.32 -2.51
CA VAL A 225 -13.10 -1.03 -2.91
C VAL A 225 -14.33 -0.12 -3.06
N ASP A 226 -14.33 1.04 -2.40
CA ASP A 226 -15.43 2.01 -2.39
C ASP A 226 -15.52 2.87 -3.67
N PHE A 227 -14.58 2.72 -4.60
CA PHE A 227 -14.60 3.45 -5.87
C PHE A 227 -15.38 2.71 -6.95
N HIS A 228 -16.23 3.46 -7.66
CA HIS A 228 -16.93 3.00 -8.84
C HIS A 228 -16.12 3.32 -10.10
N LEU A 229 -15.98 2.32 -10.96
CA LEU A 229 -15.36 2.44 -12.28
C LEU A 229 -16.36 3.06 -13.27
N CYS A 230 -16.22 4.35 -13.54
CA CYS A 230 -17.17 5.08 -14.39
C CYS A 230 -16.90 4.91 -15.89
N THR A 231 -15.67 4.51 -16.24
CA THR A 231 -15.19 4.34 -17.62
C THR A 231 -14.34 3.08 -17.74
N ASP A 232 -14.17 2.61 -18.97
CA ASP A 232 -13.35 1.45 -19.30
C ASP A 232 -11.90 1.87 -19.62
N PHE A 233 -11.11 2.16 -18.58
CA PHE A 233 -9.72 2.59 -18.73
C PHE A 233 -8.85 1.54 -19.42
N ARG A 234 -9.21 0.24 -19.35
CA ARG A 234 -8.50 -0.84 -20.05
C ARG A 234 -8.57 -0.61 -21.55
N LYS A 235 -9.76 -0.32 -22.07
CA LYS A 235 -9.96 0.03 -23.48
C LYS A 235 -9.19 1.28 -23.88
N THR A 236 -9.12 2.30 -23.02
CA THR A 236 -8.30 3.50 -23.29
C THR A 236 -6.81 3.16 -23.36
N ILE A 237 -6.28 2.37 -22.42
CA ILE A 237 -4.85 2.04 -22.34
C ILE A 237 -4.45 1.11 -23.48
N PHE A 238 -5.15 -0.01 -23.68
CA PHE A 238 -4.82 -0.99 -24.73
C PHE A 238 -5.20 -0.52 -26.13
N GLY A 239 -6.14 0.43 -26.26
CA GLY A 239 -6.42 1.10 -27.52
C GLY A 239 -5.40 2.17 -27.92
N ASN A 240 -4.46 2.52 -27.03
CA ASN A 240 -3.41 3.51 -27.28
C ASN A 240 -2.01 2.88 -27.15
N PRO A 241 -1.30 2.67 -28.27
CA PRO A 241 0.03 2.05 -28.26
C PRO A 241 1.05 2.79 -27.38
N GLN A 242 0.95 4.12 -27.29
CA GLN A 242 1.84 4.92 -26.44
C GLN A 242 1.63 4.59 -24.96
N LEU A 243 0.37 4.55 -24.49
CA LEU A 243 0.07 4.20 -23.10
C LEU A 243 0.47 2.76 -22.77
N THR A 244 0.24 1.84 -23.70
CA THR A 244 0.66 0.43 -23.55
C THR A 244 2.18 0.32 -23.42
N GLN A 245 2.94 1.02 -24.27
CA GLN A 245 4.41 1.03 -24.21
C GLN A 245 4.93 1.66 -22.90
N MET A 246 4.32 2.77 -22.47
CA MET A 246 4.66 3.42 -21.20
C MET A 246 4.46 2.47 -20.02
N LEU A 247 3.32 1.78 -19.97
CA LEU A 247 3.02 0.81 -18.92
C LEU A 247 3.95 -0.42 -18.97
N ALA A 248 4.22 -0.95 -20.16
CA ALA A 248 5.14 -2.07 -20.38
C ALA A 248 6.59 -1.77 -19.94
N SER A 249 7.02 -0.51 -20.05
CA SER A 249 8.36 -0.08 -19.64
C SER A 249 8.63 -0.25 -18.14
N GLY A 250 7.58 -0.28 -17.31
CA GLY A 250 7.69 -0.27 -15.85
C GLY A 250 8.14 1.06 -15.25
N LYS A 251 8.31 2.10 -16.07
CA LYS A 251 8.73 3.46 -15.65
C LYS A 251 7.57 4.44 -15.57
N THR A 252 6.33 3.97 -15.75
CA THR A 252 5.14 4.82 -15.71
C THR A 252 4.03 4.19 -14.88
N ALA A 253 3.43 5.00 -14.02
CA ALA A 253 2.18 4.75 -13.34
C ALA A 253 1.09 5.65 -13.96
N ILE A 254 0.04 5.04 -14.50
CA ILE A 254 -1.07 5.74 -15.13
C ILE A 254 -2.11 6.07 -14.05
N VAL A 255 -2.30 7.36 -13.77
CA VAL A 255 -3.27 7.90 -12.82
C VAL A 255 -4.66 7.95 -13.45
N VAL A 256 -5.65 7.41 -12.74
CA VAL A 256 -7.07 7.61 -13.02
C VAL A 256 -7.65 8.63 -12.01
N PRO A 257 -8.03 9.84 -12.46
CA PRO A 257 -8.61 10.87 -11.59
C PRO A 257 -9.84 10.40 -10.81
N ALA A 258 -9.99 10.91 -9.60
CA ALA A 258 -11.07 10.51 -8.69
C ALA A 258 -11.93 11.72 -8.30
N PHE A 259 -13.23 11.50 -8.24
CA PHE A 259 -14.22 12.51 -7.88
C PHE A 259 -15.11 12.02 -6.75
N GLU A 260 -15.79 12.96 -6.08
CA GLU A 260 -16.84 12.66 -5.13
C GLU A 260 -17.99 13.65 -5.23
N TYR A 261 -19.17 13.20 -4.79
CA TYR A 261 -20.33 14.06 -4.65
C TYR A 261 -20.20 14.92 -3.40
N LEU A 262 -20.46 16.22 -3.54
CA LEU A 262 -20.48 17.16 -2.42
C LEU A 262 -21.63 16.86 -1.46
N ASN A 263 -22.75 16.36 -1.98
CA ASN A 263 -23.86 15.83 -1.20
C ASN A 263 -23.81 14.31 -1.20
N GLN A 264 -23.60 13.70 -0.03
CA GLN A 264 -23.49 12.24 0.10
C GLN A 264 -24.69 11.48 -0.46
N LYS A 265 -25.90 12.06 -0.43
CA LYS A 265 -27.11 11.41 -0.97
C LYS A 265 -27.00 11.16 -2.47
N ASP A 266 -26.39 12.10 -3.20
CA ASP A 266 -26.22 12.00 -4.66
C ASP A 266 -25.17 10.93 -5.01
N GLY A 267 -24.25 10.64 -4.08
CA GLY A 267 -23.21 9.63 -4.26
C GLY A 267 -23.57 8.22 -3.78
N LEU A 268 -24.80 7.95 -3.34
CA LEU A 268 -25.20 6.62 -2.85
C LEU A 268 -25.47 5.63 -4.00
N ASP A 269 -26.14 6.09 -5.05
CA ASP A 269 -26.57 5.25 -6.17
C ASP A 269 -25.61 5.39 -7.36
N TRP A 270 -24.78 4.36 -7.53
CA TRP A 270 -23.79 4.27 -8.60
C TRP A 270 -24.40 4.24 -10.00
N HIS A 271 -25.66 3.82 -10.16
CA HIS A 271 -26.32 3.82 -11.47
C HIS A 271 -26.53 5.23 -12.04
N THR A 272 -26.50 6.25 -11.18
CA THR A 272 -26.65 7.66 -11.57
C THR A 272 -25.33 8.33 -11.93
N PHE A 273 -24.21 7.62 -11.76
CA PHE A 273 -22.89 8.20 -11.95
C PHE A 273 -22.64 8.55 -13.43
N PRO A 274 -21.96 9.67 -13.71
CA PRO A 274 -21.59 10.01 -15.07
C PRO A 274 -20.68 8.93 -15.67
N THR A 275 -20.90 8.60 -16.94
CA THR A 275 -20.10 7.63 -17.71
C THR A 275 -19.21 8.31 -18.75
N LYS A 276 -19.26 9.64 -18.82
CA LYS A 276 -18.47 10.47 -19.74
C LYS A 276 -17.95 11.72 -19.06
N LYS A 277 -16.73 12.12 -19.41
CA LYS A 277 -16.09 13.36 -18.94
C LYS A 277 -16.96 14.62 -19.13
N SER A 278 -17.71 14.73 -20.22
CA SER A 278 -18.60 15.88 -20.45
C SER A 278 -19.70 15.99 -19.39
N GLN A 279 -20.19 14.86 -18.86
CA GLN A 279 -21.17 14.83 -17.78
C GLN A 279 -20.53 15.22 -16.45
N VAL A 280 -19.31 14.75 -16.17
CA VAL A 280 -18.51 15.19 -15.01
C VAL A 280 -18.34 16.70 -15.02
N ILE A 281 -17.86 17.27 -16.13
CA ILE A 281 -17.68 18.73 -16.27
C ILE A 281 -18.99 19.48 -16.03
N LYS A 282 -20.12 18.97 -16.53
CA LYS A 282 -21.45 19.56 -16.27
C LYS A 282 -21.79 19.54 -14.78
N GLN A 283 -21.55 18.43 -14.09
CA GLN A 283 -21.83 18.28 -12.67
C GLN A 283 -20.91 19.11 -11.78
N VAL A 284 -19.63 19.24 -12.13
CA VAL A 284 -18.67 20.15 -11.49
C VAL A 284 -19.12 21.61 -11.63
N LYS A 285 -19.50 22.04 -12.84
CA LYS A 285 -20.03 23.40 -13.07
C LYS A 285 -21.32 23.69 -12.30
N SER A 286 -22.10 22.67 -11.97
CA SER A 286 -23.30 22.79 -11.14
C SER A 286 -23.06 22.60 -9.64
N ASN A 287 -21.80 22.53 -9.18
CA ASN A 287 -21.43 22.29 -7.78
C ASN A 287 -22.08 21.02 -7.19
N LYS A 288 -22.14 19.94 -7.98
CA LYS A 288 -22.61 18.62 -7.51
C LYS A 288 -21.47 17.66 -7.22
N LEU A 289 -20.45 17.72 -8.07
CA LEU A 289 -19.29 16.83 -8.04
C LEU A 289 -18.03 17.68 -7.93
N ASP A 290 -17.02 17.19 -7.23
CA ASP A 290 -15.71 17.84 -7.13
C ASP A 290 -14.60 16.78 -7.09
N SER A 291 -13.34 17.19 -7.19
CA SER A 291 -12.20 16.29 -7.01
C SER A 291 -12.29 15.60 -5.65
N PHE A 292 -11.93 14.32 -5.60
CA PHE A 292 -11.97 13.54 -4.36
C PHE A 292 -11.14 14.20 -3.26
N HIS A 293 -11.77 14.40 -2.09
CA HIS A 293 -11.24 15.15 -0.95
C HIS A 293 -10.79 16.58 -1.30
N SER A 294 -11.59 17.34 -2.06
CA SER A 294 -11.22 18.69 -2.53
C SER A 294 -10.84 19.68 -1.42
N SER A 295 -11.34 19.49 -0.19
CA SER A 295 -10.96 20.29 0.98
C SER A 295 -9.50 20.06 1.43
N TRP A 296 -8.86 18.98 1.00
CA TRP A 296 -7.46 18.64 1.27
C TRP A 296 -6.67 18.52 -0.04
N VAL A 297 -6.29 19.67 -0.59
CA VAL A 297 -5.61 19.79 -1.89
C VAL A 297 -4.35 18.93 -1.98
N SER A 298 -3.59 18.75 -0.91
CA SER A 298 -2.36 17.94 -0.91
C SER A 298 -2.61 16.47 -1.29
N GLY A 299 -3.82 15.95 -1.09
CA GLY A 299 -4.15 14.55 -1.38
C GLY A 299 -4.31 14.23 -2.86
N HIS A 300 -4.88 15.14 -3.64
CA HIS A 300 -5.21 14.88 -5.05
C HIS A 300 -4.88 16.04 -6.01
N GLY A 301 -4.41 17.17 -5.51
CA GLY A 301 -4.16 18.39 -6.28
C GLY A 301 -3.12 18.22 -7.38
N ALA A 302 -2.13 17.34 -7.19
CA ALA A 302 -1.10 17.05 -8.20
C ALA A 302 -1.67 16.44 -9.50
N THR A 303 -2.90 15.90 -9.48
CA THR A 303 -3.64 15.50 -10.69
C THR A 303 -3.93 16.69 -11.63
N ASN A 304 -3.95 17.92 -11.11
CA ASN A 304 -4.27 19.15 -11.82
C ASN A 304 -5.65 19.08 -12.54
N TYR A 305 -6.72 19.05 -11.76
CA TYR A 305 -8.09 18.93 -12.27
C TYR A 305 -8.48 20.08 -13.22
N THR A 306 -7.97 21.29 -13.00
CA THR A 306 -8.19 22.44 -13.89
C THR A 306 -7.64 22.17 -15.30
N HIS A 307 -6.45 21.56 -15.40
CA HIS A 307 -5.93 21.09 -16.68
C HIS A 307 -6.74 19.89 -17.20
N TRP A 308 -7.07 18.93 -16.32
CA TRP A 308 -7.82 17.74 -16.69
C TRP A 308 -9.11 18.07 -17.45
N TYR A 309 -9.90 19.07 -17.02
CA TYR A 309 -11.16 19.42 -17.68
C TYR A 309 -11.02 19.71 -19.19
N ASN A 310 -9.86 20.20 -19.63
CA ASN A 310 -9.60 20.56 -21.02
C ASN A 310 -8.66 19.59 -21.74
N ALA A 311 -7.93 18.75 -21.00
CA ALA A 311 -6.96 17.81 -21.55
C ALA A 311 -7.62 16.81 -22.53
N ARG A 312 -6.96 16.56 -23.65
CA ARG A 312 -7.38 15.55 -24.65
C ARG A 312 -6.37 14.41 -24.78
N GLN A 313 -5.18 14.59 -24.25
CA GLN A 313 -4.08 13.63 -24.26
C GLN A 313 -3.61 13.38 -22.82
N PRO A 314 -3.07 12.19 -22.53
CA PRO A 314 -2.42 11.92 -21.26
C PRO A 314 -1.31 12.94 -20.98
N TYR A 315 -1.14 13.32 -19.71
CA TYR A 315 -0.16 14.33 -19.32
C TYR A 315 0.57 13.93 -18.04
N PRO A 316 1.84 14.32 -17.87
CA PRO A 316 2.61 13.99 -16.69
C PRO A 316 2.18 14.83 -15.48
N VAL A 317 2.29 14.24 -14.29
CA VAL A 317 2.24 14.96 -13.02
C VAL A 317 3.59 15.67 -12.83
N THR A 318 3.61 17.00 -12.95
CA THR A 318 4.85 17.79 -12.85
C THR A 318 5.10 18.37 -11.47
N GLN A 319 4.08 18.41 -10.61
CA GLN A 319 4.16 18.96 -9.25
C GLN A 319 3.73 17.88 -8.25
N TYR A 320 4.55 16.84 -8.13
CA TYR A 320 4.28 15.76 -7.17
C TYR A 320 4.30 16.32 -5.74
N GLU A 321 3.32 15.92 -4.94
CA GLU A 321 3.26 16.22 -3.51
C GLU A 321 3.45 14.91 -2.71
N TYR A 322 4.23 14.90 -1.63
CA TYR A 322 4.38 13.73 -0.77
C TYR A 322 3.05 13.24 -0.19
N SER A 323 2.04 14.09 -0.07
CA SER A 323 0.71 13.67 0.38
C SER A 323 -0.19 13.11 -0.72
N TYR A 324 0.29 13.06 -1.98
CA TYR A 324 -0.51 12.69 -3.14
C TYR A 324 -0.91 11.20 -3.09
N GLU A 325 -2.21 10.92 -3.13
CA GLU A 325 -2.80 9.59 -3.00
C GLU A 325 -3.68 9.17 -4.20
N PRO A 326 -3.20 9.28 -5.47
CA PRO A 326 -3.96 8.91 -6.65
C PRO A 326 -4.32 7.41 -6.71
N TYR A 327 -5.21 7.07 -7.64
CA TYR A 327 -5.43 5.68 -8.05
C TYR A 327 -4.63 5.43 -9.32
N VAL A 328 -3.69 4.48 -9.24
CA VAL A 328 -2.68 4.28 -10.29
C VAL A 328 -2.71 2.85 -10.82
N ILE A 329 -2.49 2.75 -12.13
CA ILE A 329 -2.25 1.51 -12.87
C ILE A 329 -0.76 1.44 -13.20
N TYR A 330 -0.09 0.39 -12.78
CA TYR A 330 1.36 0.27 -12.92
C TYR A 330 1.79 -1.18 -13.09
N LYS A 331 3.04 -1.38 -13.52
CA LYS A 331 3.64 -2.70 -13.69
C LYS A 331 3.94 -3.34 -12.34
N LYS A 332 3.53 -4.59 -12.16
CA LYS A 332 3.77 -5.37 -10.94
C LYS A 332 5.26 -5.51 -10.64
N GLU A 333 6.00 -6.02 -11.62
CA GLU A 333 7.42 -6.31 -11.47
C GLU A 333 8.28 -5.05 -11.56
N GLY A 334 9.28 -4.99 -10.68
CA GLY A 334 10.21 -3.86 -10.59
C GLY A 334 9.68 -2.66 -9.80
N THR A 335 8.42 -2.66 -9.36
CA THR A 335 7.88 -1.58 -8.52
C THR A 335 7.99 -1.92 -7.02
N PRO A 336 8.30 -0.93 -6.15
CA PRO A 336 8.44 -1.15 -4.71
C PRO A 336 7.18 -1.72 -4.05
N TRP A 337 7.37 -2.36 -2.89
CA TRP A 337 6.30 -2.81 -2.01
C TRP A 337 5.89 -1.69 -1.07
N CYS A 338 4.65 -1.70 -0.60
CA CYS A 338 4.22 -0.73 0.41
C CYS A 338 4.87 -1.06 1.76
N ASP A 339 5.40 -0.04 2.45
CA ASP A 339 6.03 -0.24 3.76
C ASP A 339 5.01 -0.68 4.82
N GLU A 340 5.19 -1.89 5.36
CA GLU A 340 4.24 -2.56 6.24
C GLU A 340 4.25 -2.00 7.68
N ARG A 341 5.21 -1.11 8.02
CA ARG A 341 5.26 -0.41 9.32
C ARG A 341 4.07 0.54 9.51
N PHE A 342 3.41 0.95 8.43
CA PHE A 342 2.24 1.81 8.47
C PHE A 342 0.97 1.01 8.83
N ILE A 343 0.69 0.92 10.13
CA ILE A 343 -0.50 0.29 10.68
C ILE A 343 -1.57 1.35 10.98
N GLY A 344 -2.83 1.06 10.67
CA GLY A 344 -3.93 1.99 10.94
C GLY A 344 -4.06 3.12 9.91
N TYR A 345 -4.89 4.11 10.24
CA TYR A 345 -5.26 5.20 9.33
C TYR A 345 -4.16 6.26 9.16
N GLY A 346 -4.09 6.82 7.95
CA GLY A 346 -3.26 7.99 7.60
C GLY A 346 -1.90 7.62 7.02
N ALA A 347 -1.47 8.37 6.01
CA ALA A 347 -0.17 8.30 5.33
C ALA A 347 0.27 6.93 4.75
N ASN A 348 -0.49 5.85 4.96
CA ASN A 348 -0.13 4.51 4.52
C ASN A 348 -0.04 4.39 2.99
N LYS A 349 -1.06 4.86 2.25
CA LYS A 349 -1.11 4.84 0.79
C LYS A 349 -0.16 5.89 0.19
N ALA A 350 -0.14 7.10 0.76
CA ALA A 350 0.80 8.15 0.40
C ALA A 350 2.26 7.67 0.44
N ALA A 351 2.66 6.98 1.52
CA ALA A 351 4.01 6.43 1.64
C ALA A 351 4.34 5.40 0.55
N CYS A 352 3.39 4.51 0.23
CA CYS A 352 3.56 3.53 -0.84
C CYS A 352 3.74 4.20 -2.22
N LEU A 353 2.89 5.19 -2.54
CA LEU A 353 2.94 5.89 -3.81
C LEU A 353 4.17 6.81 -3.92
N TYR A 354 4.57 7.42 -2.80
CA TYR A 354 5.80 8.20 -2.71
C TYR A 354 7.03 7.34 -3.03
N GLU A 355 7.13 6.13 -2.48
CA GLU A 355 8.23 5.22 -2.79
C GLU A 355 8.23 4.79 -4.27
N ILE A 356 7.05 4.50 -4.83
CA ILE A 356 6.92 4.19 -6.26
C ILE A 356 7.44 5.37 -7.10
N PHE A 357 7.03 6.61 -6.79
CA PHE A 357 7.45 7.79 -7.54
C PHE A 357 8.98 7.98 -7.52
N ILE A 358 9.60 7.98 -6.33
CA ILE A 358 11.06 8.17 -6.19
C ILE A 358 11.89 7.01 -6.76
N SER A 359 11.27 5.84 -6.98
CA SER A 359 11.92 4.69 -7.64
C SER A 359 12.12 4.88 -9.14
N GLY A 360 11.75 6.04 -9.69
CA GLY A 360 11.91 6.41 -11.09
C GLY A 360 10.67 6.08 -11.93
N VAL A 361 9.51 5.95 -11.28
CA VAL A 361 8.23 5.73 -11.96
C VAL A 361 7.48 7.05 -12.07
N ASP A 362 7.28 7.51 -13.29
CA ASP A 362 6.57 8.76 -13.59
C ASP A 362 5.06 8.59 -13.53
N PHE A 363 4.36 9.61 -13.04
CA PHE A 363 2.90 9.56 -12.92
C PHE A 363 2.25 10.30 -14.08
N TRP A 364 1.34 9.65 -14.79
CA TRP A 364 0.68 10.18 -15.99
C TRP A 364 -0.84 10.09 -15.90
N VAL A 365 -1.53 11.20 -16.05
CA VAL A 365 -2.99 11.28 -15.85
C VAL A 365 -3.74 10.94 -17.12
N LEU A 366 -4.73 10.03 -17.04
CA LEU A 366 -5.65 9.77 -18.15
C LEU A 366 -6.59 10.96 -18.38
N PRO A 367 -6.77 11.40 -19.63
CA PRO A 367 -7.53 12.62 -19.91
C PRO A 367 -9.04 12.41 -19.90
N ASN A 368 -9.54 11.17 -20.04
CA ASN A 368 -10.97 10.89 -20.23
C ASN A 368 -11.56 9.91 -19.22
N ASP A 369 -10.72 9.11 -18.58
CA ASP A 369 -11.13 8.12 -17.59
C ASP A 369 -11.16 8.73 -16.20
N PHE A 370 -12.07 8.24 -15.36
CA PHE A 370 -12.23 8.73 -14.00
C PHE A 370 -12.96 7.72 -13.12
N LEU A 371 -12.82 7.90 -11.82
CA LEU A 371 -13.49 7.15 -10.77
C LEU A 371 -14.38 8.06 -9.95
N ILE A 372 -15.40 7.48 -9.32
CA ILE A 372 -16.20 8.18 -8.32
C ILE A 372 -16.19 7.39 -7.02
N HIS A 373 -15.84 8.05 -5.92
CA HIS A 373 -15.99 7.50 -4.59
C HIS A 373 -17.48 7.37 -4.26
N GLN A 374 -17.96 6.15 -4.07
CA GLN A 374 -19.34 5.92 -3.68
C GLN A 374 -19.53 6.30 -2.23
N SER A 375 -20.52 7.16 -1.96
CA SER A 375 -20.79 7.62 -0.60
C SER A 375 -21.21 6.47 0.29
N HIS A 376 -20.64 6.42 1.49
CA HIS A 376 -20.96 5.44 2.50
C HIS A 376 -20.73 6.04 3.89
N LYS A 377 -21.30 5.41 4.93
CA LYS A 377 -21.06 5.85 6.31
C LYS A 377 -19.62 5.52 6.70
N TYR A 378 -18.93 6.47 7.31
CA TYR A 378 -17.61 6.25 7.91
C TYR A 378 -17.77 5.82 9.37
N ALA A 379 -17.09 4.74 9.77
CA ALA A 379 -16.88 4.46 11.20
C ALA A 379 -15.80 5.43 11.71
N ASN A 380 -16.18 6.31 12.65
CA ASN A 380 -15.37 7.48 13.04
C ASN A 380 -14.52 7.30 14.30
N HIS A 381 -14.56 6.15 14.96
CA HIS A 381 -14.21 6.13 16.39
C HIS A 381 -12.71 6.09 16.75
N ASP A 382 -11.78 5.75 15.84
CA ASP A 382 -10.33 5.61 16.19
C ASP A 382 -9.33 6.37 15.28
N ARG A 383 -9.80 7.17 14.31
CA ARG A 383 -8.96 7.71 13.23
C ARG A 383 -7.89 8.70 13.69
N THR A 384 -8.11 9.44 14.78
CA THR A 384 -7.28 10.60 15.12
C THR A 384 -5.91 10.21 15.66
N ARG A 385 -5.81 9.21 16.55
CA ARG A 385 -4.54 8.82 17.18
C ARG A 385 -3.61 8.13 16.19
N GLU A 386 -4.15 7.21 15.39
CA GLU A 386 -3.39 6.49 14.35
C GLU A 386 -2.79 7.47 13.33
N ARG A 387 -3.56 8.47 12.90
CA ARG A 387 -3.06 9.52 11.98
C ARG A 387 -1.91 10.33 12.55
N VAL A 388 -1.92 10.64 13.84
CA VAL A 388 -0.82 11.38 14.49
C VAL A 388 0.46 10.55 14.46
N HIS A 389 0.37 9.27 14.83
CA HIS A 389 1.52 8.36 14.79
C HIS A 389 2.05 8.17 13.36
N ASN A 390 1.17 7.86 12.42
CA ASN A 390 1.55 7.64 11.03
C ASN A 390 2.10 8.89 10.35
N LYS A 391 1.68 10.09 10.77
CA LYS A 391 2.30 11.34 10.32
C LYS A 391 3.78 11.41 10.71
N GLN A 392 4.10 11.12 11.97
CA GLN A 392 5.48 11.11 12.45
C GLN A 392 6.32 10.01 11.77
N LEU A 393 5.75 8.81 11.63
CA LEU A 393 6.38 7.73 10.87
C LEU A 393 6.66 8.16 9.43
N TYR A 394 5.72 8.87 8.80
CA TYR A 394 5.87 9.31 7.43
C TYR A 394 6.99 10.34 7.22
N ASP A 395 7.12 11.30 8.14
CA ASP A 395 8.21 12.28 8.09
C ASP A 395 9.59 11.60 8.16
N ASN A 396 9.74 10.59 9.01
CA ASN A 396 10.96 9.78 9.09
C ASN A 396 11.17 8.95 7.83
N PHE A 397 10.11 8.27 7.36
CA PHE A 397 10.12 7.45 6.15
C PHE A 397 10.62 8.22 4.93
N ARG A 398 10.12 9.45 4.70
CA ARG A 398 10.56 10.29 3.58
C ARG A 398 12.07 10.56 3.62
N THR A 399 12.61 10.79 4.82
CA THR A 399 14.05 10.99 5.01
C THR A 399 14.85 9.72 4.75
N GLU A 400 14.41 8.59 5.32
CA GLU A 400 15.03 7.27 5.14
C GLU A 400 15.08 6.87 3.67
N ILE A 401 13.97 7.06 2.96
CA ILE A 401 13.82 6.58 1.60
C ILE A 401 14.57 7.47 0.59
N CYS A 402 14.60 8.79 0.78
CA CYS A 402 15.45 9.69 0.01
C CYS A 402 16.93 9.31 0.15
N LEU A 403 17.38 8.96 1.36
CA LEU A 403 18.75 8.50 1.57
C LEU A 403 19.01 7.14 0.88
N ARG A 404 18.08 6.20 1.02
CA ARG A 404 18.21 4.86 0.40
C ARG A 404 18.32 4.95 -1.13
N TYR A 405 17.40 5.66 -1.78
CA TYR A 405 17.38 5.77 -3.23
C TYR A 405 18.51 6.64 -3.77
N SER A 406 18.91 7.70 -3.07
CA SER A 406 20.07 8.49 -3.52
C SER A 406 21.35 7.65 -3.55
N ARG A 407 21.60 6.83 -2.53
CA ARG A 407 22.73 5.88 -2.54
C ARG A 407 22.58 4.82 -3.62
N LYS A 408 21.37 4.28 -3.82
CA LYS A 408 21.08 3.31 -4.87
C LYS A 408 21.47 3.86 -6.25
N TYR A 409 20.95 5.04 -6.62
CA TYR A 409 21.22 5.65 -7.92
C TYR A 409 22.70 5.99 -8.15
N VAL A 410 23.45 6.34 -7.10
CA VAL A 410 24.90 6.56 -7.19
C VAL A 410 25.64 5.25 -7.41
N ILE A 411 25.31 4.19 -6.67
CA ILE A 411 25.96 2.87 -6.78
C ILE A 411 25.65 2.23 -8.13
N GLU A 412 24.45 2.42 -8.65
CA GLU A 412 23.99 1.88 -9.94
C GLU A 412 24.36 2.78 -11.13
N ASP A 413 25.16 3.84 -10.94
CA ASP A 413 25.55 4.82 -11.98
C ASP A 413 24.38 5.48 -12.75
N THR A 414 23.19 5.46 -12.16
CA THR A 414 21.96 6.02 -12.74
C THR A 414 21.63 7.42 -12.20
N TRP A 415 22.48 7.95 -11.31
CA TRP A 415 22.33 9.27 -10.69
C TRP A 415 22.10 10.41 -11.70
N TYR A 416 22.81 10.44 -12.84
CA TYR A 416 22.69 11.49 -13.87
C TYR A 416 21.73 11.11 -15.00
N THR A 417 20.90 10.10 -14.80
CA THR A 417 19.89 9.67 -15.78
C THR A 417 18.49 10.11 -15.34
N PRO A 418 17.49 10.11 -16.25
CA PRO A 418 16.12 10.45 -15.91
C PRO A 418 15.49 9.59 -14.79
N ALA A 419 16.04 8.40 -14.52
CA ALA A 419 15.54 7.53 -13.46
C ALA A 419 15.61 8.18 -12.05
N ALA A 420 16.58 9.08 -11.83
CA ALA A 420 16.75 9.74 -10.54
C ALA A 420 15.99 11.08 -10.42
N ASP A 421 15.33 11.55 -11.48
CA ASP A 421 14.76 12.90 -11.53
C ASP A 421 13.61 13.07 -10.54
N ASN A 422 12.71 12.09 -10.44
CA ASN A 422 11.60 12.11 -9.48
C ASN A 422 12.11 12.24 -8.04
N MET A 423 13.14 11.47 -7.67
CA MET A 423 13.76 11.57 -6.35
C MET A 423 14.41 12.94 -6.16
N LYS A 424 15.15 13.48 -7.14
CA LYS A 424 15.77 14.81 -7.04
C LYS A 424 14.73 15.92 -6.92
N GLN A 425 13.57 15.75 -7.53
CA GLN A 425 12.45 16.70 -7.47
C GLN A 425 11.88 16.83 -6.05
N VAL A 426 11.66 15.72 -5.35
CA VAL A 426 10.94 15.73 -4.05
C VAL A 426 11.87 15.68 -2.84
N CYS A 427 13.10 15.18 -3.00
CA CYS A 427 14.09 15.11 -1.93
C CYS A 427 14.94 16.39 -1.85
N THR A 428 14.36 17.59 -1.92
CA THR A 428 15.12 18.85 -1.88
C THR A 428 15.49 19.28 -0.46
N ASP A 429 14.63 18.98 0.50
CA ASP A 429 14.64 19.60 1.84
C ASP A 429 15.53 18.89 2.86
N ILE A 430 16.33 17.92 2.42
CA ILE A 430 17.19 17.13 3.29
C ILE A 430 18.66 17.51 2.99
N PRO A 431 19.24 18.50 3.69
CA PRO A 431 20.55 19.08 3.33
C PRO A 431 21.69 18.07 3.29
N LYS A 432 21.54 16.95 4.01
CA LYS A 432 22.60 15.96 4.23
C LYS A 432 22.61 14.83 3.21
N TRP A 433 21.55 14.54 2.46
CA TRP A 433 21.58 13.35 1.59
C TRP A 433 22.57 13.52 0.43
N LYS A 434 22.76 14.73 -0.11
CA LYS A 434 23.82 14.97 -1.12
C LYS A 434 25.19 14.53 -0.58
N TYR A 435 25.46 14.75 0.71
CA TYR A 435 26.70 14.31 1.37
C TYR A 435 26.73 12.80 1.66
N LEU A 436 25.57 12.19 1.94
CA LEU A 436 25.45 10.78 2.31
C LEU A 436 25.21 9.85 1.11
N SER A 437 24.94 10.41 -0.07
CA SER A 437 24.68 9.70 -1.33
C SER A 437 25.91 8.93 -1.85
N GLY A 438 27.11 9.32 -1.41
CA GLY A 438 28.38 8.76 -1.90
C GLY A 438 29.03 9.58 -3.03
N ILE A 439 28.39 10.67 -3.49
CA ILE A 439 28.98 11.55 -4.52
C ILE A 439 30.19 12.30 -3.95
N SER A 440 31.30 12.29 -4.70
CA SER A 440 32.54 12.95 -4.32
C SER A 440 32.34 14.45 -4.08
N LYS A 441 33.16 15.04 -3.19
CA LYS A 441 33.09 16.50 -2.93
C LYS A 441 33.31 17.31 -4.21
N GLU A 442 34.25 16.88 -5.06
CA GLU A 442 34.57 17.55 -6.32
C GLU A 442 33.35 17.57 -7.26
N GLN A 443 32.69 16.43 -7.44
CA GLN A 443 31.53 16.34 -8.30
C GLN A 443 30.36 17.17 -7.78
N ARG A 444 30.13 17.18 -6.46
CA ARG A 444 29.08 18.05 -5.87
C ARG A 444 29.32 19.54 -6.10
N LEU A 445 30.58 19.98 -6.14
CA LEU A 445 30.91 21.36 -6.46
C LEU A 445 30.67 21.68 -7.95
N LYS A 446 30.94 20.72 -8.85
CA LYS A 446 30.61 20.84 -10.27
C LYS A 446 29.09 20.94 -10.48
N ASP A 447 28.32 20.03 -9.88
CA ASP A 447 26.86 20.04 -9.95
C ASP A 447 26.26 21.37 -9.46
N LEU A 448 26.80 21.92 -8.38
CA LEU A 448 26.36 23.21 -7.82
C LEU A 448 26.65 24.36 -8.80
N ALA A 449 27.84 24.40 -9.39
CA ALA A 449 28.20 25.42 -10.37
C ALA A 449 27.31 25.34 -11.63
N GLU A 450 26.99 24.13 -12.10
CA GLU A 450 26.07 23.93 -13.22
C GLU A 450 24.63 24.34 -12.88
N GLU A 451 24.15 24.05 -11.67
CA GLU A 451 22.84 24.50 -11.20
C GLU A 451 22.74 26.03 -11.16
N GLU A 452 23.77 26.71 -10.63
CA GLU A 452 23.84 28.17 -10.61
C GLU A 452 23.90 28.76 -12.02
N ALA A 453 24.68 28.17 -12.93
CA ALA A 453 24.75 28.61 -14.33
C ALA A 453 23.39 28.51 -15.03
N ARG A 454 22.66 27.40 -14.83
CA ARG A 454 21.30 27.21 -15.39
C ARG A 454 20.31 28.23 -14.84
N LYS A 455 20.33 28.51 -13.53
CA LYS A 455 19.45 29.53 -12.92
C LYS A 455 19.71 30.91 -13.51
N ARG A 456 20.97 31.32 -13.64
CA ARG A 456 21.33 32.60 -14.29
C ARG A 456 20.85 32.67 -15.74
N GLN A 457 20.96 31.58 -16.50
CA GLN A 457 20.48 31.53 -17.88
C GLN A 457 18.95 31.62 -17.97
N GLN A 458 18.22 30.98 -17.06
CA GLN A 458 16.75 31.08 -16.98
C GLN A 458 16.30 32.51 -16.63
N GLU A 459 16.98 33.18 -15.69
CA GLU A 459 16.71 34.57 -15.32
C GLU A 459 16.94 35.53 -16.50
N ILE A 460 18.04 35.37 -17.24
CA ILE A 460 18.32 36.15 -18.45
C ILE A 460 17.23 35.92 -19.50
N THR A 461 16.83 34.67 -19.72
CA THR A 461 15.80 34.31 -20.71
C THR A 461 14.40 34.80 -20.32
N ALA A 462 14.11 34.93 -19.03
CA ALA A 462 12.84 35.47 -18.54
C ALA A 462 12.75 37.01 -18.57
N THR A 463 13.89 37.68 -18.76
CA THR A 463 14.00 39.16 -18.80
C THR A 463 13.99 39.71 -20.23
N ILE A 464 14.13 38.84 -21.23
CA ILE A 464 14.02 39.13 -22.68
C ILE A 464 12.61 38.73 -23.12
#